data_AF-A0A0J8QW10-F1
#
_entry.id   AF-A0A0J8QW10-F1
#
_cell.length_a   1.000
_cell.length_b   1.000
_cell.length_c   1.000
_cell.angle_alpha   90.00
_cell.angle_beta   90.00
_cell.angle_gamma   90.00
#
_symmetry.space_group_name_H-M   'P 1'
#
loop_
_entity.id
_entity.type
_entity.pdbx_description
1 polymer ?
#
loop_
_entity_poly.entity_id
_entity_poly.type
_entity_poly.pdbx_seq_one_letter_code
_entity_poly.pdbx_strand_id
1 'polypeptide(L)'
;MIRYLCPVDQSITSSCLWHSDLHVENIFVDSKSPTEIVGIIDWQSTELAPLFNHARQPHLLDYDGPQLHNLKRPSLPEDLPRLDIEAQREAKALYYKQALCSLYRTFVHKTNPRLYRALEYRESPSFDLLLLARNLLIDGEATYLARIVELEGTWTDLPGVATSEGKDRQYPFSFSNEEKAEIERDLNGSSLGMQAMQSIKDSLGDLFPEQGIVRPEQYEKAKDALCHAKEFIIREFARNQNEEKAWEEEWPFSS
;
A
#
# COMPACT_ATOMS: atom_id res chain seq x y z
N MET A 1 -3.13 11.92 19.53
CA MET A 1 -2.34 11.30 18.45
C MET A 1 -2.54 12.00 17.11
N ILE A 2 -3.74 12.02 16.52
CA ILE A 2 -4.00 12.58 15.17
C ILE A 2 -3.39 13.98 14.95
N ARG A 3 -3.55 14.91 15.92
CA ARG A 3 -2.98 16.27 15.82
C ARG A 3 -1.46 16.34 15.60
N TYR A 4 -0.73 15.32 16.04
CA TYR A 4 0.73 15.22 15.91
C TYR A 4 1.15 14.51 14.63
N LEU A 5 0.25 13.70 14.07
CA LEU A 5 0.45 13.05 12.80
C LEU A 5 0.24 14.07 11.68
N CYS A 6 -0.83 14.87 11.74
CA CYS A 6 -1.15 15.87 10.71
C CYS A 6 0.04 16.79 10.35
N PRO A 7 0.15 17.21 9.07
CA PRO A 7 1.25 18.07 8.65
C PRO A 7 1.26 19.40 9.41
N VAL A 8 2.46 19.86 9.77
CA VAL A 8 2.69 21.20 10.31
C VAL A 8 2.55 22.28 9.21
N ASP A 9 2.88 21.93 7.96
CA ASP A 9 2.74 22.83 6.82
C ASP A 9 1.26 23.02 6.44
N GLN A 10 0.69 24.17 6.79
CA GLN A 10 -0.69 24.52 6.51
C GLN A 10 -1.01 24.63 5.00
N SER A 11 0.00 24.80 4.14
CA SER A 11 -0.22 24.90 2.70
C SER A 11 -0.72 23.58 2.08
N ILE A 12 -0.47 22.45 2.74
CA ILE A 12 -0.94 21.14 2.28
C ILE A 12 -2.15 20.62 3.05
N THR A 13 -2.62 21.34 4.07
CA THR A 13 -3.82 20.97 4.87
C THR A 13 -5.11 21.59 4.36
N SER A 14 -5.03 22.58 3.47
CA SER A 14 -6.22 23.21 2.87
C SER A 14 -6.97 22.23 1.97
N SER A 15 -8.30 22.32 1.98
CA SER A 15 -9.17 21.59 1.06
C SER A 15 -8.85 21.92 -0.40
N CYS A 16 -8.74 20.90 -1.25
CA CYS A 16 -8.61 21.05 -2.68
C CYS A 16 -9.44 19.99 -3.41
N LEU A 17 -9.64 20.20 -4.71
CA LEU A 17 -10.18 19.19 -5.61
C LEU A 17 -8.99 18.45 -6.25
N TRP A 18 -9.01 17.11 -6.22
CA TRP A 18 -7.94 16.29 -6.80
C TRP A 18 -8.50 15.04 -7.45
N HIS A 19 -8.13 14.78 -8.70
CA HIS A 19 -8.54 13.56 -9.40
C HIS A 19 -7.71 12.37 -8.90
N SER A 20 -8.24 11.60 -7.94
CA SER A 20 -7.54 10.48 -7.32
C SER A 20 -7.28 9.31 -8.27
N ASP A 21 -8.14 9.12 -9.29
CA ASP A 21 -8.08 7.97 -10.20
C ASP A 21 -7.63 8.31 -11.63
N LEU A 22 -6.55 9.10 -11.74
CA LEU A 22 -6.11 9.60 -13.05
C LEU A 22 -5.26 8.53 -13.80
N HIS A 23 -5.93 7.66 -14.56
CA HIS A 23 -5.34 6.69 -15.49
C HIS A 23 -5.68 7.02 -16.95
N VAL A 24 -5.09 6.27 -17.89
CA VAL A 24 -5.17 6.56 -19.34
C VAL A 24 -6.59 6.55 -19.90
N GLU A 25 -7.51 5.78 -19.32
CA GLU A 25 -8.90 5.70 -19.79
C GLU A 25 -9.73 6.91 -19.35
N ASN A 26 -9.25 7.64 -18.34
CA ASN A 26 -9.86 8.88 -17.84
C ASN A 26 -9.32 10.14 -18.53
N ILE A 27 -8.46 10.00 -19.55
CA ILE A 27 -7.84 11.12 -20.28
C ILE A 27 -8.18 11.02 -21.78
N PHE A 28 -8.83 12.05 -22.30
CA PHE A 28 -9.04 12.20 -23.74
C PHE A 28 -7.98 13.12 -24.33
N VAL A 29 -7.43 12.71 -25.47
CA VAL A 29 -6.44 13.49 -26.24
C VAL A 29 -6.95 13.79 -27.65
N ASP A 30 -6.44 14.85 -28.27
CA ASP A 30 -6.79 15.15 -29.66
C ASP A 30 -6.22 14.07 -30.60
N SER A 31 -7.08 13.46 -31.43
CA SER A 31 -6.70 12.53 -32.49
C SER A 31 -5.65 13.07 -33.48
N LYS A 32 -5.61 14.40 -33.69
CA LYS A 32 -4.66 15.08 -34.58
C LYS A 32 -3.39 15.54 -33.86
N SER A 33 -3.47 15.73 -32.54
CA SER A 33 -2.37 16.17 -31.68
C SER A 33 -2.42 15.39 -30.36
N PRO A 34 -1.94 14.13 -30.31
CA PRO A 34 -2.10 13.25 -29.14
C PRO A 34 -1.40 13.73 -27.86
N THR A 35 -0.60 14.79 -27.94
CA THR A 35 0.01 15.46 -26.78
C THR A 35 -0.92 16.49 -26.13
N GLU A 36 -2.04 16.84 -26.77
CA GLU A 36 -3.02 17.79 -26.25
C GLU A 36 -4.16 17.05 -25.57
N ILE A 37 -4.33 17.31 -24.27
CA ILE A 37 -5.45 16.80 -23.47
C ILE A 37 -6.68 17.65 -23.79
N VAL A 38 -7.75 16.99 -24.27
CA VAL A 38 -9.03 17.62 -24.61
C VAL A 38 -10.12 17.37 -23.56
N GLY A 39 -9.90 16.43 -22.64
CA GLY A 39 -10.84 16.15 -21.56
C GLY A 39 -10.29 15.24 -20.49
N ILE A 40 -10.78 15.42 -19.26
CA ILE A 40 -10.57 14.52 -18.13
C ILE A 40 -11.96 14.18 -17.59
N ILE A 41 -12.29 12.90 -17.50
CA ILE A 41 -13.61 12.41 -17.06
C ILE A 41 -13.54 11.75 -15.69
N ASP A 42 -14.61 11.10 -15.26
CA ASP A 42 -14.69 10.29 -14.04
C ASP A 42 -14.45 11.02 -12.70
N TRP A 43 -14.90 12.26 -12.63
CA TRP A 43 -14.85 13.08 -11.42
C TRP A 43 -15.86 12.70 -10.34
N GLN A 44 -16.74 11.72 -10.58
CA GLN A 44 -17.91 11.41 -9.72
C GLN A 44 -17.54 10.94 -8.30
N SER A 45 -16.35 10.39 -8.12
CA SER A 45 -15.81 9.93 -6.83
C SER A 45 -14.83 10.93 -6.20
N THR A 46 -14.73 12.16 -6.75
CA THR A 46 -13.81 13.18 -6.23
C THR A 46 -14.40 13.90 -5.03
N GLU A 47 -13.60 14.01 -3.97
CA GLU A 47 -13.96 14.75 -2.75
C GLU A 47 -13.10 16.00 -2.54
N LEU A 48 -13.63 16.92 -1.75
CA LEU A 48 -12.89 18.08 -1.24
C LEU A 48 -12.18 17.70 0.06
N ALA A 49 -10.90 17.34 -0.05
CA ALA A 49 -10.07 16.92 1.08
C ALA A 49 -8.75 17.71 1.14
N PRO A 50 -8.03 17.69 2.28
CA PRO A 50 -6.69 18.26 2.36
C PRO A 50 -5.76 17.67 1.29
N LEU A 51 -4.92 18.51 0.69
CA LEU A 51 -4.01 18.09 -0.40
C LEU A 51 -3.17 16.87 -0.02
N PHE A 52 -2.61 16.85 1.21
CA PHE A 52 -1.80 15.72 1.68
C PHE A 52 -2.56 14.38 1.71
N ASN A 53 -3.89 14.41 1.83
CA ASN A 53 -4.72 13.21 1.96
C ASN A 53 -4.88 12.48 0.62
N HIS A 54 -5.19 13.21 -0.45
CA HIS A 54 -5.51 12.61 -1.75
C HIS A 54 -4.49 12.88 -2.86
N ALA A 55 -3.53 13.80 -2.69
CA ALA A 55 -2.52 14.06 -3.71
C ALA A 55 -1.68 12.81 -3.90
N ARG A 56 -1.58 12.34 -5.14
CA ARG A 56 -0.83 11.14 -5.50
C ARG A 56 -0.17 11.35 -6.86
N GLN A 57 0.92 10.65 -7.11
CA GLN A 57 1.36 10.46 -8.48
C GLN A 57 0.20 9.84 -9.30
N PRO A 58 -0.10 10.35 -10.51
CA PRO A 58 -1.15 9.78 -11.36
C PRO A 58 -0.94 8.28 -11.64
N HIS A 59 -2.02 7.50 -11.66
CA HIS A 59 -1.99 6.05 -11.92
C HIS A 59 -1.36 5.70 -13.27
N LEU A 60 -1.45 6.58 -14.27
CA LEU A 60 -0.77 6.39 -15.56
C LEU A 60 0.76 6.27 -15.47
N LEU A 61 1.35 6.68 -14.34
CA LEU A 61 2.78 6.58 -14.05
C LEU A 61 3.13 5.36 -13.20
N ASP A 62 2.15 4.55 -12.79
CA ASP A 62 2.41 3.36 -11.98
C ASP A 62 3.25 2.33 -12.75
N TYR A 63 4.11 1.63 -12.02
CA TYR A 63 4.97 0.59 -12.57
C TYR A 63 5.26 -0.50 -11.54
N ASP A 64 5.45 -1.71 -12.04
CA ASP A 64 5.89 -2.85 -11.24
C ASP A 64 7.42 -2.84 -11.13
N GLY A 65 7.93 -2.71 -9.92
CA GLY A 65 9.37 -2.73 -9.65
C GLY A 65 9.77 -1.91 -8.42
N PRO A 66 11.09 -1.75 -8.18
CA PRO A 66 11.61 -1.01 -7.04
C PRO A 66 11.16 0.44 -7.07
N GLN A 67 10.57 0.90 -5.96
CA GLN A 67 10.07 2.25 -5.82
C GLN A 67 11.21 3.28 -5.81
N LEU A 68 11.02 4.36 -6.57
CA LEU A 68 11.88 5.52 -6.52
C LEU A 68 11.37 6.48 -5.45
N HIS A 69 12.24 6.85 -4.52
CA HIS A 69 11.97 7.86 -3.50
C HIS A 69 12.61 9.21 -3.84
N ASN A 70 12.02 10.29 -3.35
CA ASN A 70 12.51 11.66 -3.53
C ASN A 70 12.76 12.02 -5.00
N LEU A 71 13.85 12.74 -5.28
CA LEU A 71 14.28 13.15 -6.61
C LEU A 71 15.33 12.18 -7.22
N LYS A 72 15.35 10.93 -6.76
CA LYS A 72 16.31 9.93 -7.26
C LYS A 72 16.07 9.68 -8.75
N ARG A 73 17.16 9.63 -9.51
CA ARG A 73 17.14 9.21 -10.92
C ARG A 73 17.36 7.70 -11.00
N PRO A 74 16.60 6.99 -11.84
CA PRO A 74 16.89 5.59 -12.11
C PRO A 74 18.18 5.47 -12.91
N SER A 75 18.79 4.29 -12.83
CA SER A 75 19.94 3.88 -13.63
C SER A 75 19.63 2.54 -14.28
N LEU A 76 20.16 2.33 -15.48
CA LEU A 76 20.13 0.99 -16.07
C LEU A 76 21.06 0.06 -15.28
N PRO A 77 20.75 -1.24 -15.22
CA PRO A 77 21.66 -2.23 -14.65
C PRO A 77 23.02 -2.24 -15.36
N GLU A 78 24.12 -2.35 -14.62
CA GLU A 78 25.48 -2.37 -15.20
C GLU A 78 25.72 -3.61 -16.06
N ASP A 79 25.08 -4.72 -15.70
CA ASP A 79 25.14 -6.01 -16.38
C ASP A 79 24.14 -6.13 -17.55
N LEU A 80 23.41 -5.06 -17.89
CA LEU A 80 22.47 -5.03 -19.02
C LEU A 80 23.03 -5.65 -20.31
N PRO A 81 24.28 -5.40 -20.75
CA PRO A 81 24.82 -6.01 -21.97
C PRO A 81 25.02 -7.53 -21.89
N ARG A 82 25.05 -8.09 -20.67
CA ARG A 82 25.24 -9.52 -20.40
C ARG A 82 23.92 -10.28 -20.27
N LEU A 83 22.81 -9.57 -20.11
CA LEU A 83 21.48 -10.16 -20.06
C LEU A 83 21.05 -10.63 -21.46
N ASP A 84 20.13 -11.59 -21.51
CA ASP A 84 19.49 -11.97 -22.76
C ASP A 84 18.62 -10.83 -23.33
N ILE A 85 18.14 -10.99 -24.56
CA ILE A 85 17.41 -9.94 -25.30
C ILE A 85 16.09 -9.57 -24.59
N GLU A 86 15.42 -10.55 -23.98
CA GLU A 86 14.13 -10.36 -23.32
C GLU A 86 14.32 -9.59 -22.00
N ALA A 87 15.24 -10.05 -21.15
CA ALA A 87 15.64 -9.38 -19.93
C ALA A 87 16.18 -7.96 -20.20
N GLN A 88 16.92 -7.75 -21.29
CA GLN A 88 17.34 -6.41 -21.71
C GLN A 88 16.14 -5.51 -22.06
N ARG A 89 15.13 -6.05 -22.74
CA ARG A 89 13.92 -5.30 -23.11
C ARG A 89 13.12 -4.93 -21.87
N GLU A 90 12.96 -5.86 -20.93
CA GLU A 90 12.27 -5.63 -19.67
C GLU A 90 12.97 -4.58 -18.81
N ALA A 91 14.29 -4.70 -18.63
CA ALA A 91 15.09 -3.74 -17.86
C ALA A 91 15.00 -2.32 -18.47
N LYS A 92 15.03 -2.20 -19.80
CA LYS A 92 14.83 -0.91 -20.48
C LYS A 92 13.41 -0.37 -20.31
N ALA A 93 12.39 -1.22 -20.41
CA ALA A 93 11.00 -0.82 -20.21
C ALA A 93 10.76 -0.31 -18.79
N LEU A 94 11.26 -1.02 -17.78
CA LEU A 94 11.22 -0.59 -16.38
C LEU A 94 11.95 0.74 -16.17
N TYR A 95 13.17 0.87 -16.73
CA TYR A 95 13.93 2.12 -16.67
C TYR A 95 13.15 3.30 -17.23
N TYR A 96 12.47 3.15 -18.38
CA TYR A 96 11.68 4.25 -18.96
C TYR A 96 10.47 4.64 -18.08
N LYS A 97 9.76 3.67 -17.50
CA LYS A 97 8.66 3.94 -16.56
C LYS A 97 9.16 4.69 -15.32
N GLN A 98 10.26 4.21 -14.73
CA GLN A 98 10.93 4.86 -13.60
C GLN A 98 11.43 6.27 -13.95
N ALA A 99 11.99 6.45 -15.15
CA ALA A 99 12.50 7.74 -15.60
C ALA A 99 11.38 8.76 -15.75
N LEU A 100 10.21 8.33 -16.23
CA LEU A 100 9.01 9.17 -16.32
C LEU A 100 8.50 9.59 -14.94
N CYS A 101 8.48 8.68 -13.97
CA CYS A 101 8.14 9.01 -12.57
C CYS A 101 9.11 10.02 -11.96
N SER A 102 10.42 9.78 -12.14
CA SER A 102 11.47 10.69 -11.67
C SER A 102 11.35 12.07 -12.31
N LEU A 103 11.04 12.13 -13.61
CA LEU A 103 10.79 13.37 -14.34
C LEU A 103 9.55 14.09 -13.80
N TYR A 104 8.44 13.39 -13.58
CA TYR A 104 7.23 13.95 -12.98
C TYR A 104 7.53 14.56 -11.62
N ARG A 105 8.16 13.80 -10.71
CA ARG A 105 8.54 14.30 -9.37
C ARG A 105 9.44 15.53 -9.45
N THR A 106 10.44 15.50 -10.33
CA THR A 106 11.35 16.64 -10.56
C THR A 106 10.62 17.86 -11.12
N PHE A 107 9.70 17.65 -12.06
CA PHE A 107 8.90 18.72 -12.65
C PHE A 107 7.99 19.35 -11.59
N VAL A 108 7.23 18.53 -10.87
CA VAL A 108 6.36 18.97 -9.76
C VAL A 108 7.15 19.70 -8.69
N HIS A 109 8.33 19.21 -8.29
CA HIS A 109 9.22 19.90 -7.35
C HIS A 109 9.55 21.32 -7.79
N LYS A 110 9.80 21.53 -9.09
CA LYS A 110 10.17 22.83 -9.66
C LYS A 110 8.98 23.76 -9.92
N THR A 111 7.85 23.22 -10.39
CA THR A 111 6.72 24.02 -10.89
C THR A 111 5.55 24.11 -9.92
N ASN A 112 5.40 23.12 -9.03
CA ASN A 112 4.37 23.09 -8.01
C ASN A 112 4.93 22.59 -6.66
N PRO A 113 5.73 23.41 -5.96
CA PRO A 113 6.35 23.03 -4.68
C PRO A 113 5.34 22.63 -3.60
N ARG A 114 4.12 23.18 -3.64
CA ARG A 114 3.04 22.84 -2.73
C ARG A 114 2.58 21.39 -2.91
N LEU A 115 2.37 20.96 -4.15
CA LEU A 115 2.07 19.56 -4.45
C LEU A 115 3.24 18.65 -4.07
N TYR A 116 4.48 19.07 -4.36
CA TYR A 116 5.64 18.27 -4.01
C TYR A 116 5.75 17.99 -2.50
N ARG A 117 5.52 18.99 -1.64
CA ARG A 117 5.49 18.79 -0.19
C ARG A 117 4.39 17.84 0.28
N ALA A 118 3.23 17.85 -0.40
CA ALA A 118 2.17 16.88 -0.10
C ALA A 118 2.62 15.45 -0.46
N LEU A 119 3.30 15.27 -1.60
CA LEU A 119 3.86 13.97 -1.98
C LEU A 119 4.98 13.51 -1.03
N GLU A 120 5.86 14.41 -0.58
CA GLU A 120 6.89 14.10 0.42
C GLU A 120 6.29 13.72 1.77
N TYR A 121 5.29 14.46 2.24
CA TYR A 121 4.60 14.14 3.49
C TYR A 121 3.97 12.74 3.46
N ARG A 122 3.49 12.29 2.29
CA ARG A 122 2.95 10.93 2.12
C ARG A 122 3.99 9.82 2.23
N GLU A 123 5.27 10.13 2.11
CA GLU A 123 6.37 9.19 2.35
C GLU A 123 6.86 9.25 3.81
N SER A 124 6.16 9.97 4.70
CA SER A 124 6.55 10.11 6.09
C SER A 124 5.87 9.07 7.00
N PRO A 125 6.52 8.69 8.12
CA PRO A 125 5.92 7.82 9.14
C PRO A 125 4.58 8.36 9.69
N SER A 126 4.42 9.69 9.74
CA SER A 126 3.15 10.32 10.14
C SER A 126 2.01 9.95 9.20
N PHE A 127 2.25 9.95 7.88
CA PHE A 127 1.24 9.58 6.91
C PHE A 127 0.99 8.07 6.92
N ASP A 128 2.03 7.25 7.08
CA ASP A 128 1.87 5.80 7.20
C ASP A 128 0.94 5.43 8.36
N LEU A 129 1.07 6.09 9.52
CA LEU A 129 0.17 5.87 10.66
C LEU A 129 -1.28 6.31 10.39
N LEU A 130 -1.47 7.41 9.65
CA LEU A 130 -2.80 7.83 9.21
C LEU A 130 -3.41 6.84 8.22
N LEU A 131 -2.59 6.27 7.33
CA LEU A 131 -3.00 5.27 6.35
C LEU A 131 -3.36 3.94 7.03
N LEU A 132 -2.55 3.49 7.98
CA LEU A 132 -2.82 2.28 8.77
C LEU A 132 -4.14 2.39 9.53
N ALA A 133 -4.44 3.54 10.13
CA ALA A 133 -5.73 3.77 10.77
C ALA A 133 -6.91 3.66 9.79
N ARG A 134 -6.74 4.11 8.54
CA ARG A 134 -7.74 3.96 7.48
C ARG A 134 -7.91 2.49 7.06
N ASN A 135 -6.83 1.73 7.07
CA ASN A 135 -6.80 0.34 6.61
C ASN A 135 -6.93 -0.67 7.74
N LEU A 136 -7.29 -0.26 8.96
CA LEU A 136 -7.35 -1.14 10.14
C LEU A 136 -8.16 -2.43 9.91
N LEU A 137 -9.27 -2.34 9.18
CA LEU A 137 -10.14 -3.48 8.87
C LEU A 137 -9.57 -4.40 7.77
N ILE A 138 -8.57 -3.93 7.03
CA ILE A 138 -7.92 -4.67 5.94
C ILE A 138 -6.60 -5.27 6.46
N ASP A 139 -5.75 -4.44 7.06
CA ASP A 139 -4.41 -4.81 7.52
C ASP A 139 -4.42 -5.52 8.89
N GLY A 140 -5.56 -5.44 9.60
CA GLY A 140 -5.79 -6.07 10.89
C GLY A 140 -5.26 -5.26 12.08
N GLU A 141 -5.86 -5.51 13.25
CA GLU A 141 -5.51 -4.83 14.50
C GLU A 141 -4.05 -5.09 14.94
N ALA A 142 -3.55 -6.31 14.75
CA ALA A 142 -2.19 -6.70 15.13
C ALA A 142 -1.13 -5.82 14.45
N THR A 143 -1.29 -5.55 13.14
CA THR A 143 -0.40 -4.68 12.36
C THR A 143 -0.44 -3.24 12.89
N TYR A 144 -1.62 -2.74 13.23
CA TYR A 144 -1.77 -1.40 13.79
C TYR A 144 -1.12 -1.29 15.17
N LEU A 145 -1.38 -2.23 16.08
CA LEU A 145 -0.80 -2.22 17.42
C LEU A 145 0.72 -2.31 17.40
N ALA A 146 1.29 -3.17 16.54
CA ALA A 146 2.74 -3.26 16.37
C ALA A 146 3.35 -1.92 15.94
N ARG A 147 2.72 -1.22 15.00
CA ARG A 147 3.16 0.10 14.54
C ARG A 147 3.04 1.19 15.61
N ILE A 148 2.00 1.12 16.44
CA ILE A 148 1.86 2.00 17.60
C ILE A 148 2.98 1.74 18.61
N VAL A 149 3.33 0.48 18.90
CA VAL A 149 4.45 0.14 19.79
C VAL A 149 5.78 0.63 19.23
N GLU A 150 6.06 0.41 17.94
CA GLU A 150 7.27 0.90 17.27
C GLU A 150 7.40 2.43 17.35
N LEU A 151 6.27 3.14 17.24
CA LEU A 151 6.22 4.60 17.29
C LEU A 151 6.76 5.18 18.60
N GLU A 152 6.75 4.43 19.70
CA GLU A 152 7.33 4.87 20.98
C GLU A 152 8.79 5.30 20.81
N GLY A 153 9.56 4.58 19.98
CA GLY A 153 10.98 4.84 19.74
C GLY A 153 11.27 6.08 18.88
N THR A 154 10.31 6.49 18.04
CA THR A 154 10.48 7.61 17.09
C THR A 154 9.49 8.76 17.35
N TRP A 155 8.78 8.74 18.48
CA TRP A 155 7.72 9.69 18.80
C TRP A 155 8.21 11.15 18.77
N THR A 156 9.39 11.40 19.35
CA THR A 156 9.98 12.74 19.42
C THR A 156 10.44 13.28 18.07
N ASP A 157 10.63 12.40 17.09
CA ASP A 157 11.12 12.76 15.75
C ASP A 157 9.98 13.20 14.83
N LEU A 158 8.73 12.94 15.22
CA LEU A 158 7.57 13.39 14.45
C LEU A 158 7.53 14.93 14.41
N PRO A 159 7.38 15.55 13.22
CA PRO A 159 7.37 17.01 13.09
C PRO A 159 6.31 17.71 13.97
N GLY A 160 5.13 17.10 14.12
CA GLY A 160 4.06 17.61 14.99
C GLY A 160 4.38 17.54 16.48
N VAL A 161 5.25 16.62 16.90
CA VAL A 161 5.70 16.47 18.30
C VAL A 161 6.91 17.36 18.58
N ALA A 162 7.87 17.42 17.65
CA ALA A 162 9.08 18.25 17.76
C ALA A 162 8.74 19.74 17.96
N THR A 163 7.65 20.20 17.34
CA THR A 163 7.12 21.57 17.44
C THR A 163 6.28 21.81 18.70
N SER A 164 5.95 20.77 19.47
CA SER A 164 5.18 20.85 20.71
C SER A 164 6.06 21.05 21.95
N GLU A 165 5.50 21.64 23.01
CA GLU A 165 6.19 21.90 24.28
C GLU A 165 5.60 21.08 25.45
N GLY A 166 6.44 20.80 26.45
CA GLY A 166 6.01 20.22 27.73
C GLY A 166 5.50 18.77 27.62
N LYS A 167 4.36 18.48 28.27
CA LYS A 167 3.76 17.12 28.35
C LYS A 167 3.40 16.53 26.98
N ASP A 168 3.28 17.35 25.95
CA ASP A 168 2.94 16.94 24.59
C ASP A 168 4.07 16.17 23.88
N ARG A 169 5.31 16.23 24.40
CA ARG A 169 6.45 15.43 23.93
C ARG A 169 6.49 14.01 24.49
N GLN A 170 5.73 13.73 25.55
CA GLN A 170 5.68 12.39 26.10
C GLN A 170 4.82 11.51 25.19
N TYR A 171 5.32 10.31 24.90
CA TYR A 171 4.55 9.31 24.17
C TYR A 171 3.27 8.97 24.96
N PRO A 172 2.08 8.98 24.33
CA PRO A 172 0.81 8.98 25.06
C PRO A 172 0.36 7.60 25.56
N PHE A 173 1.05 6.53 25.15
CA PHE A 173 0.70 5.16 25.53
C PHE A 173 1.80 4.54 26.39
N SER A 174 1.43 3.51 27.15
CA SER A 174 2.37 2.71 27.93
C SER A 174 1.99 1.25 27.74
N PHE A 175 2.94 0.45 27.29
CA PHE A 175 2.76 -0.99 27.12
C PHE A 175 3.72 -1.72 28.05
N SER A 176 3.20 -2.70 28.77
CA SER A 176 3.98 -3.69 29.50
C SER A 176 4.80 -4.56 28.55
N ASN A 177 5.82 -5.25 29.08
CA ASN A 177 6.62 -6.16 28.25
C ASN A 177 5.78 -7.35 27.78
N GLU A 178 4.82 -7.77 28.59
CA GLU A 178 3.87 -8.83 28.29
C GLU A 178 2.96 -8.44 27.12
N GLU A 179 2.40 -7.22 27.12
CA GLU A 179 1.59 -6.70 26.02
C GLU A 179 2.41 -6.57 24.72
N LYS A 180 3.65 -6.07 24.81
CA LYS A 180 4.55 -5.98 23.64
C LYS A 180 4.83 -7.37 23.04
N ALA A 181 5.10 -8.36 23.89
CA ALA A 181 5.31 -9.73 23.45
C ALA A 181 4.05 -10.40 22.89
N GLU A 182 2.86 -10.02 23.35
CA GLU A 182 1.59 -10.45 22.77
C GLU A 182 1.35 -9.85 21.39
N ILE A 183 1.51 -8.54 21.25
CA ILE A 183 1.38 -7.83 19.96
C ILE A 183 2.35 -8.41 18.92
N GLU A 184 3.59 -8.71 19.32
CA GLU A 184 4.57 -9.34 18.44
C GLU A 184 4.16 -10.76 18.03
N ARG A 185 3.60 -11.55 18.95
CA ARG A 185 3.05 -12.88 18.62
C ARG A 185 1.90 -12.79 17.62
N ASP A 186 0.98 -11.85 17.82
CA ASP A 186 -0.17 -11.66 16.96
C ASP A 186 0.22 -11.16 15.57
N LEU A 187 1.19 -10.24 15.47
CA LEU A 187 1.75 -9.78 14.20
C LEU A 187 2.40 -10.95 13.44
N ASN A 188 3.21 -11.76 14.12
CA ASN A 188 3.84 -12.94 13.53
C ASN A 188 2.80 -13.96 13.07
N GLY A 189 1.75 -14.20 13.87
CA GLY A 189 0.63 -15.06 13.51
C GLY A 189 -0.10 -14.56 12.26
N SER A 190 -0.37 -13.26 12.18
CA SER A 190 -0.99 -12.62 11.01
C SER A 190 -0.12 -12.76 9.75
N SER A 191 1.20 -12.54 9.87
CA SER A 191 2.14 -12.70 8.76
C SER A 191 2.19 -14.15 8.25
N LEU A 192 2.22 -15.12 9.16
CA LEU A 192 2.17 -16.55 8.81
C LEU A 192 0.85 -16.90 8.12
N GLY A 193 -0.28 -16.39 8.60
CA GLY A 193 -1.58 -16.57 7.96
C GLY A 193 -1.63 -16.00 6.53
N MET A 194 -1.08 -14.80 6.33
CA MET A 194 -0.95 -14.20 5.00
C MET A 194 -0.07 -15.04 4.05
N GLN A 195 1.07 -15.56 4.55
CA GLN A 195 1.95 -16.42 3.76
C GLN A 195 1.27 -17.75 3.38
N ALA A 196 0.50 -18.33 4.30
CA ALA A 196 -0.29 -19.52 4.03
C ALA A 196 -1.35 -19.25 2.95
N MET A 197 -2.08 -18.13 3.05
CA MET A 197 -3.08 -17.74 2.04
C MET A 197 -2.45 -17.44 0.67
N GLN A 198 -1.28 -16.78 0.64
CA GLN A 198 -0.54 -16.57 -0.59
C GLN A 198 -0.12 -17.89 -1.23
N SER A 199 0.34 -18.86 -0.42
CA SER A 199 0.70 -20.19 -0.91
C SER A 199 -0.51 -20.94 -1.50
N ILE A 200 -1.71 -20.76 -0.93
CA ILE A 200 -2.97 -21.27 -1.53
C ILE A 200 -3.20 -20.60 -2.88
N LYS A 201 -3.15 -19.27 -2.91
CA LYS A 201 -3.38 -18.50 -4.14
C LYS A 201 -2.46 -18.97 -5.27
N ASP A 202 -1.17 -19.13 -4.97
CA ASP A 202 -0.17 -19.59 -5.94
C ASP A 202 -0.42 -21.05 -6.38
N SER A 203 -0.86 -21.91 -5.46
CA SER A 203 -1.14 -23.33 -5.75
C SER A 203 -2.42 -23.52 -6.59
N LEU A 204 -3.45 -22.71 -6.34
CA LEU A 204 -4.73 -22.79 -7.05
C LEU A 204 -4.69 -22.04 -8.40
N GLY A 205 -3.84 -21.03 -8.54
CA GLY A 205 -3.73 -20.22 -9.76
C GLY A 205 -5.09 -19.68 -10.18
N ASP A 206 -5.50 -19.98 -11.42
CA ASP A 206 -6.78 -19.55 -11.99
C ASP A 206 -8.03 -20.07 -11.26
N LEU A 207 -7.88 -21.09 -10.39
CA LEU A 207 -8.97 -21.61 -9.57
C LEU A 207 -9.18 -20.82 -8.28
N PHE A 208 -8.24 -19.94 -7.90
CA PHE A 208 -8.40 -19.12 -6.71
C PHE A 208 -9.50 -18.07 -6.96
N PRO A 209 -10.53 -17.98 -6.09
CA PRO A 209 -11.64 -17.06 -6.27
C PRO A 209 -11.21 -15.63 -5.91
N GLU A 210 -10.47 -14.96 -6.79
CA GLU A 210 -10.11 -13.57 -6.59
C GLU A 210 -11.39 -12.73 -6.47
N GLN A 211 -11.53 -12.01 -5.35
CA GLN A 211 -12.76 -11.28 -4.98
C GLN A 211 -14.02 -12.14 -4.83
N GLY A 212 -13.87 -13.46 -4.63
CA GLY A 212 -15.01 -14.37 -4.47
C GLY A 212 -15.67 -14.80 -5.79
N ILE A 213 -15.02 -14.58 -6.93
CA ILE A 213 -15.59 -14.86 -8.25
C ILE A 213 -14.75 -15.93 -8.98
N VAL A 214 -15.43 -16.91 -9.58
CA VAL A 214 -14.84 -17.91 -10.49
C VAL A 214 -15.73 -18.08 -11.71
N ARG A 215 -15.16 -18.55 -12.83
CA ARG A 215 -15.95 -18.85 -14.02
C ARG A 215 -16.91 -20.01 -13.72
N PRO A 216 -18.16 -19.98 -14.25
CA PRO A 216 -19.14 -21.03 -13.97
C PRO A 216 -18.62 -22.44 -14.28
N GLU A 217 -17.81 -22.60 -15.32
CA GLU A 217 -17.25 -23.89 -15.76
C GLU A 217 -16.15 -24.41 -14.83
N GLN A 218 -15.59 -23.54 -13.98
CA GLN A 218 -14.54 -23.85 -13.02
C GLN A 218 -15.06 -23.95 -11.59
N TYR A 219 -16.33 -23.62 -11.33
CA TYR A 219 -16.91 -23.52 -9.99
C TYR A 219 -16.68 -24.79 -9.14
N GLU A 220 -17.08 -25.95 -9.64
CA GLU A 220 -16.92 -27.22 -8.90
C GLU A 220 -15.44 -27.57 -8.67
N LYS A 221 -14.58 -27.29 -9.65
CA LYS A 221 -13.14 -27.55 -9.52
C LYS A 221 -12.48 -26.61 -8.52
N ALA A 222 -12.87 -25.33 -8.51
CA ALA A 222 -12.39 -24.35 -7.55
C ALA A 222 -12.84 -24.73 -6.14
N LYS A 223 -14.09 -25.14 -5.97
CA LYS A 223 -14.63 -25.59 -4.68
C LYS A 223 -13.87 -26.82 -4.14
N ASP A 224 -13.65 -27.83 -4.97
CA ASP A 224 -12.87 -29.02 -4.59
C ASP A 224 -11.41 -28.68 -4.23
N ALA A 225 -10.76 -27.81 -5.02
CA ALA A 225 -9.41 -27.35 -4.75
C ALA A 225 -9.31 -26.57 -3.43
N LEU A 226 -10.30 -25.73 -3.11
CA LEU A 226 -10.37 -24.99 -1.84
C LEU A 226 -10.60 -25.92 -0.64
N CYS A 227 -11.38 -27.00 -0.80
CA CYS A 227 -11.52 -28.03 0.23
C CYS A 227 -10.19 -28.72 0.53
N HIS A 228 -9.46 -29.15 -0.51
CA HIS A 228 -8.14 -29.74 -0.32
C HIS A 228 -7.13 -28.76 0.29
N ALA A 229 -7.18 -27.48 -0.10
CA ALA A 229 -6.35 -26.43 0.49
C ALA A 229 -6.66 -26.22 1.98
N LYS A 230 -7.95 -26.27 2.37
CA LYS A 230 -8.39 -26.21 3.77
C LYS A 230 -7.78 -27.35 4.59
N GLU A 231 -7.97 -28.59 4.12
CA GLU A 231 -7.47 -29.79 4.81
C GLU A 231 -5.95 -29.75 4.96
N PHE A 232 -5.24 -29.34 3.92
CA PHE A 232 -3.79 -29.17 3.96
C PHE A 232 -3.38 -28.13 5.01
N ILE A 233 -3.99 -26.94 5.03
CA ILE A 233 -3.65 -25.90 6.00
C ILE A 233 -3.90 -26.35 7.43
N ILE A 234 -5.07 -26.93 7.70
CA ILE A 234 -5.40 -27.41 9.05
C ILE A 234 -4.35 -28.41 9.51
N ARG A 235 -3.98 -29.36 8.64
CA ARG A 235 -2.97 -30.38 8.97
C ARG A 235 -1.58 -29.81 9.20
N GLU A 236 -1.14 -28.85 8.39
CA GLU A 236 0.23 -28.33 8.47
C GLU A 236 0.40 -27.25 9.55
N PHE A 237 -0.62 -26.43 9.81
CA PHE A 237 -0.50 -25.25 10.65
C PHE A 237 -1.21 -25.34 12.01
N ALA A 238 -2.25 -26.16 12.16
CA ALA A 238 -2.92 -26.29 13.44
C ALA A 238 -2.05 -27.09 14.42
N ARG A 239 -1.81 -26.53 15.62
CA ARG A 239 -0.96 -27.13 16.65
C ARG A 239 -1.75 -27.89 17.70
N ASN A 240 -3.05 -27.68 17.75
CA ASN A 240 -3.96 -28.28 18.72
C ASN A 240 -5.40 -28.31 18.20
N GLN A 241 -6.24 -29.08 18.88
CA GLN A 241 -7.63 -29.29 18.49
C GLN A 241 -8.50 -28.02 18.54
N ASN A 242 -8.13 -27.02 19.34
CA ASN A 242 -8.84 -25.73 19.36
C ASN A 242 -8.51 -24.90 18.12
N GLU A 243 -7.25 -24.90 17.68
CA GLU A 243 -6.83 -24.27 16.42
C GLU A 243 -7.44 -24.96 15.21
N GLU A 244 -7.47 -26.30 15.17
CA GLU A 244 -8.16 -27.05 14.09
C GLU A 244 -9.62 -26.60 13.97
N LYS A 245 -10.33 -26.54 15.10
CA LYS A 245 -11.73 -26.11 15.14
C LYS A 245 -11.90 -24.63 14.72
N ALA A 246 -11.01 -23.75 15.16
CA ALA A 246 -11.03 -22.34 14.76
C ALA A 246 -10.82 -22.17 13.25
N TRP A 247 -9.86 -22.91 12.65
CA TRP A 247 -9.67 -22.92 11.20
C TRP A 247 -10.85 -23.52 10.45
N GLU A 248 -11.57 -24.48 11.04
CA GLU A 248 -12.78 -25.03 10.43
C GLU A 248 -13.93 -24.02 10.40
N GLU A 249 -14.15 -23.30 11.49
CA GLU A 249 -15.22 -22.31 11.69
C GLU A 249 -14.97 -21.02 10.89
N GLU A 250 -13.72 -20.55 10.84
CA GLU A 250 -13.34 -19.27 10.21
C GLU A 250 -12.88 -19.42 8.75
N TRP A 251 -13.13 -20.57 8.12
CA TRP A 251 -12.69 -20.79 6.75
C TRP A 251 -13.45 -19.88 5.75
N PRO A 252 -12.76 -19.00 5.01
CA PRO A 252 -13.43 -17.95 4.25
C PRO A 252 -14.19 -18.46 3.00
N PHE A 253 -13.99 -19.72 2.61
CA PHE A 253 -14.58 -20.31 1.41
C PHE A 253 -15.57 -21.44 1.71
N SER A 254 -16.08 -21.54 2.94
CA SER A 254 -17.06 -22.57 3.31
C SER A 254 -18.46 -22.17 2.85
N SER A 255 -18.75 -22.33 1.55
CA SER A 255 -20.09 -22.32 0.95
C SER A 255 -20.08 -23.02 -0.41
#